data_AF-A0A3M9YEZ3-F1
#
_entry.id   AF-A0A3M9YEZ3-F1
#
_cell.length_a   1.000
_cell.length_b   1.000
_cell.length_c   1.000
_cell.angle_alpha   90.00
_cell.angle_beta   90.00
_cell.angle_gamma   90.00
#
_symmetry.space_group_name_H-M   'P 1'
#
loop_
_entity.id
_entity.type
_entity.pdbx_description
1 polymer ?
#
loop_
_entity_poly.entity_id
_entity_poly.type
_entity_poly.pdbx_seq_one_letter_code
_entity_poly.pdbx_strand_id
1 'polypeptide(L)'
;AVNPNFVPRNWVLDEIIRRVEKDGERDVLRRAMHMALHPFEDAWHGETVEGTVYEGDQEEEARWVGDVPKLERAMQCSCSS
;
A
#
# COMPACT_ATOMS: atom_id res chain seq x y z
N ALA A 1 8.60 8.07 -15.16
CA ALA A 1 9.14 8.27 -13.80
C ALA A 1 10.11 7.14 -13.48
N VAL A 2 11.10 7.37 -12.59
CA VAL A 2 12.12 6.35 -12.23
C VAL A 2 12.01 5.92 -10.77
N ASN A 3 11.55 6.81 -9.89
CA ASN A 3 11.33 6.52 -8.47
C ASN A 3 9.85 6.22 -8.21
N PRO A 4 9.48 5.02 -7.74
CA PRO A 4 8.11 4.72 -7.37
C PRO A 4 7.73 5.45 -6.07
N ASN A 5 6.53 6.03 -6.04
CA ASN A 5 5.92 6.58 -4.85
C ASN A 5 5.45 5.48 -3.89
N PHE A 6 4.98 4.34 -4.42
CA PHE A 6 4.54 3.20 -3.62
C PHE A 6 5.47 1.99 -3.76
N VAL A 7 5.85 1.42 -2.61
CA VAL A 7 6.53 0.13 -2.50
C VAL A 7 5.84 -0.67 -1.40
N PRO A 8 5.49 -1.95 -1.62
CA PRO A 8 4.85 -2.80 -0.63
C PRO A 8 5.86 -3.18 0.48
N ARG A 9 6.06 -2.26 1.43
CA ARG A 9 6.94 -2.41 2.59
C ARG A 9 6.37 -3.43 3.58
N ASN A 10 7.24 -4.08 4.36
CA ASN A 10 6.85 -5.13 5.32
C ASN A 10 5.67 -4.73 6.21
N TRP A 11 5.71 -3.54 6.81
CA TRP A 11 4.64 -3.07 7.71
C TRP A 11 3.28 -2.92 7.00
N VAL A 12 3.29 -2.50 5.72
CA VAL A 12 2.07 -2.37 4.91
C VAL A 12 1.52 -3.77 4.64
N LEU A 13 2.38 -4.72 4.28
CA LEU A 13 1.98 -6.11 4.04
C LEU A 13 1.43 -6.79 5.30
N ASP A 14 2.08 -6.63 6.46
CA ASP A 14 1.61 -7.19 7.73
C ASP A 14 0.26 -6.60 8.14
N GLU A 15 0.06 -5.30 7.91
CA GLU A 15 -1.24 -4.67 8.12
C GLU A 15 -2.33 -5.26 7.22
N ILE A 16 -2.05 -5.41 5.91
CA ILE A 16 -2.98 -6.01 4.95
C ILE A 16 -3.31 -7.44 5.37
N ILE A 17 -2.31 -8.26 5.70
CA ILE A 17 -2.51 -9.66 6.13
C ILE A 17 -3.42 -9.71 7.36
N ARG A 18 -3.14 -8.90 8.40
CA ARG A 18 -3.97 -8.85 9.61
C ARG A 18 -5.42 -8.51 9.29
N ARG A 19 -5.66 -7.48 8.49
CA ARG A 19 -7.02 -7.03 8.15
C ARG A 19 -7.77 -8.04 7.29
N VAL A 20 -7.10 -8.67 6.34
CA VAL A 20 -7.72 -9.70 5.49
C VAL A 20 -8.06 -10.96 6.30
N GLU A 21 -7.14 -11.42 7.15
CA GLU A 21 -7.32 -12.67 7.90
C GLU A 21 -8.24 -12.53 9.12
N LYS A 22 -8.15 -11.42 9.86
CA LYS A 22 -8.88 -11.25 11.13
C LYS A 22 -10.18 -10.47 10.97
N ASP A 23 -10.16 -9.44 10.13
CA ASP A 23 -11.28 -8.50 10.00
C ASP A 23 -12.12 -8.78 8.75
N GLY A 24 -11.63 -9.64 7.84
CA GLY A 24 -12.30 -10.01 6.60
C GLY A 24 -12.28 -8.92 5.53
N GLU A 25 -11.48 -7.87 5.73
CA GLU A 25 -11.41 -6.70 4.86
C GLU A 25 -10.56 -6.96 3.60
N ARG A 26 -11.18 -7.54 2.56
CA ARG A 26 -10.49 -7.86 1.30
C ARG A 26 -10.23 -6.65 0.40
N ASP A 27 -10.92 -5.54 0.64
CA ASP A 27 -10.77 -4.34 -0.20
C ASP A 27 -9.40 -3.69 -0.02
N VAL A 28 -8.82 -3.81 1.19
CA VAL A 28 -7.46 -3.33 1.51
C VAL A 28 -6.41 -4.02 0.62
N LEU A 29 -6.56 -5.33 0.39
CA LEU A 29 -5.68 -6.06 -0.53
C LEU A 29 -5.83 -5.57 -1.97
N ARG A 30 -7.06 -5.31 -2.42
CA ARG A 30 -7.30 -4.79 -3.78
C ARG A 30 -6.64 -3.42 -3.98
N ARG A 31 -6.71 -2.53 -2.98
CA ARG A 31 -6.05 -1.22 -3.02
C ARG A 31 -4.53 -1.35 -3.11
N ALA A 32 -3.92 -2.15 -2.24
CA ALA A 32 -2.48 -2.36 -2.25
C ALA A 32 -1.98 -2.95 -3.57
N MET A 33 -2.75 -3.88 -4.15
CA MET A 33 -2.47 -4.42 -5.49
C MET A 33 -2.57 -3.34 -6.58
N HIS A 34 -3.57 -2.47 -6.51
CA HIS A 34 -3.72 -1.37 -7.45
C HIS A 34 -2.51 -0.41 -7.41
N MET A 35 -2.12 0.03 -6.21
CA MET A 35 -0.95 0.89 -6.04
C MET A 35 0.36 0.21 -6.49
N ALA A 36 0.49 -1.11 -6.28
CA ALA A 36 1.64 -1.87 -6.75
C ALA A 36 1.73 -1.96 -8.29
N LEU A 37 0.58 -1.94 -8.98
CA LEU A 37 0.51 -1.93 -10.44
C LEU A 37 0.73 -0.52 -11.02
N HIS A 38 0.43 0.52 -10.26
CA HIS A 38 0.59 1.93 -10.62
C HIS A 38 1.56 2.67 -9.66
N PRO A 39 2.79 2.18 -9.42
CA PRO A 39 3.59 2.63 -8.29
C PRO A 39 4.19 4.03 -8.47
N PHE A 40 4.06 4.64 -9.64
CA PHE A 40 4.66 5.93 -9.99
C PHE A 40 3.69 7.11 -9.90
N GLU A 41 2.41 6.85 -9.59
CA GLU A 41 1.40 7.91 -9.49
C GLU A 41 1.52 8.65 -8.16
N ASP A 42 1.21 9.95 -8.16
CA ASP A 42 1.26 10.80 -6.96
C ASP A 42 0.04 10.58 -6.04
N ALA A 43 -1.09 10.16 -6.62
CA ALA A 43 -2.30 9.76 -5.92
C ALA A 43 -3.08 8.76 -6.78
N TRP A 44 -3.76 7.79 -6.16
CA TRP A 44 -4.55 6.79 -6.89
C TRP A 44 -6.04 7.10 -6.80
N HIS A 45 -6.52 7.53 -5.62
CA HIS A 45 -7.93 7.93 -5.47
C HIS A 45 -8.38 8.93 -6.55
N GLY A 46 -9.41 8.56 -7.30
CA GLY A 46 -9.99 9.39 -8.37
C GLY A 46 -9.32 9.21 -9.73
N GLU A 47 -8.27 8.40 -9.85
CA GLU A 47 -7.65 8.09 -11.13
C GLU A 47 -8.57 7.25 -12.01
N THR A 48 -8.51 7.48 -13.33
CA THR A 48 -9.27 6.68 -14.28
C THR A 48 -8.40 5.55 -14.80
N VAL A 49 -8.73 4.33 -14.41
CA VAL A 49 -8.03 3.12 -14.83
C VAL A 49 -8.96 2.33 -15.74
N GLU A 50 -8.52 2.09 -16.97
CA GLU A 50 -9.28 1.35 -17.99
C GLU A 50 -10.72 1.89 -18.22
N GLY A 51 -10.90 3.21 -18.09
CA GLY A 51 -12.19 3.89 -18.30
C GLY A 51 -13.13 3.89 -17.09
N THR A 52 -12.68 3.38 -15.93
CA THR A 52 -13.43 3.43 -14.66
C THR A 52 -12.66 4.26 -13.63
N VAL A 53 -13.37 5.07 -12.84
CA VAL A 53 -12.75 5.83 -11.74
C VAL A 53 -12.43 4.86 -10.59
N TYR A 54 -11.18 4.85 -10.16
CA TYR A 54 -10.74 4.08 -9.00
C TYR A 54 -11.14 4.83 -7.71
N GLU A 55 -12.09 4.24 -6.99
CA GLU A 55 -12.55 4.71 -5.68
C GLU A 55 -11.66 4.12 -4.58
N GLY A 56 -10.48 4.72 -4.42
CA GLY A 56 -9.51 4.41 -3.36
C GLY A 56 -9.82 5.06 -2.02
N ASP A 57 -8.95 4.85 -1.04
CA ASP A 57 -8.96 5.58 0.24
C ASP A 57 -7.72 6.47 0.30
N GLN A 58 -7.92 7.77 0.06
CA GLN A 58 -6.81 8.73 -0.03
C GLN A 58 -5.99 8.82 1.25
N GLU A 59 -6.63 8.73 2.43
CA GLU A 59 -5.92 8.85 3.71
C GLU A 59 -5.05 7.61 3.97
N GLU A 60 -5.58 6.43 3.65
CA GLU A 60 -4.85 5.17 3.76
C GLU A 60 -3.68 5.10 2.77
N GLU A 61 -3.92 5.47 1.52
CA GLU A 61 -2.92 5.50 0.45
C GLU A 61 -1.75 6.44 0.83
N ALA A 62 -2.07 7.65 1.32
CA ALA A 62 -1.09 8.61 1.82
C ALA A 62 -0.25 8.06 2.98
N ARG A 63 -0.86 7.29 3.89
CA ARG A 63 -0.16 6.66 5.02
C ARG A 63 0.78 5.55 4.55
N TRP A 64 0.40 4.78 3.53
CA TRP A 64 1.24 3.70 3.00
C TRP A 64 2.45 4.20 2.22
N VAL A 65 2.36 5.35 1.55
CA VAL A 65 3.51 6.01 0.92
C VAL A 65 4.35 6.83 1.90
N GLY A 66 3.74 7.30 2.99
CA GLY A 66 4.40 8.07 4.05
C GLY A 66 5.42 7.31 4.90
N ASP A 67 5.75 7.90 6.05
CA ASP A 67 6.75 7.37 6.98
C ASP A 67 6.29 6.06 7.64
N VAL A 68 7.23 5.15 7.82
CA VAL A 68 6.99 3.90 8.57
C VAL A 68 6.60 4.24 10.03
N PRO A 69 5.46 3.72 10.53
CA PRO A 69 5.04 3.92 11.91
C PRO A 69 6.15 3.53 12.90
N LYS A 70 6.33 4.31 13.98
CA LYS A 70 7.45 4.15 14.93
C LYS A 70 7.62 2.71 15.44
N LEU A 71 6.52 2.02 15.69
CA LEU A 71 6.50 0.65 16.20
C LEU A 71 6.92 -0.41 15.16
N GLU A 72 6.76 -0.08 13.87
CA GLU A 72 6.97 -1.01 12.75
C GLU A 72 8.36 -0.86 12.11
N ARG A 73 9.15 0.15 12.52
CA ARG A 73 10.50 0.42 11.99
C ARG A 73 11.51 -0.69 12.30
N ALA A 74 11.27 -1.47 13.35
CA ALA A 74 12.14 -2.57 13.74
C ALA A 74 11.95 -3.83 12.88
N MET A 75 10.93 -3.89 12.01
CA MET A 75 10.67 -5.02 11.10
C MET A 75 11.50 -4.99 9.82
N GLN A 76 12.78 -4.64 9.96
CA GLN A 76 13.79 -4.81 8.93
C GLN A 76 14.48 -6.16 9.21
N CYS A 77 14.23 -7.17 8.37
CA CYS A 77 15.02 -8.40 8.41
C CYS A 77 16.48 -8.06 8.10
N SER A 78 17.35 -8.28 9.08
CA SER A 78 18.79 -8.38 8.87
C SER A 78 19.04 -9.50 7.88
N CYS A 79 19.70 -9.20 6.77
CA CYS A 79 20.07 -10.16 5.73
C CYS A 79 20.55 -11.48 6.34
N SER A 80 19.92 -12.60 5.98
CA SER A 80 20.54 -13.92 6.14
C SER A 80 21.77 -13.98 5.22
N SER A 81 22.88 -14.47 5.79
CA SER A 81 24.18 -14.67 5.13
C SER A 81 24.15 -15.73 4.05
#